data_AF-A0A0M9ZNI5-F1
#
_entry.id   AF-A0A0M9ZNI5-F1
#
_cell.length_a   1.000
_cell.length_b   1.000
_cell.length_c   1.000
_cell.angle_alpha   90.00
_cell.angle_beta   90.00
_cell.angle_gamma   90.00
#
_symmetry.space_group_name_H-M   'P 1'
#
loop_
_entity.id
_entity.type
_entity.pdbx_description
1 polymer ?
#
loop_
_entity_poly.entity_id
_entity_poly.type
_entity_poly.pdbx_seq_one_letter_code
_entity_poly.pdbx_strand_id
1 'polypeptide(L)'
;QQHRLTTHLDTTHHPLPDIAHTLQTGRHHHPHRAAVLARTTTEATRPAITGHAHPNPRTAFLFTGQGNPYPTMARGLYDTEPVFRTTLNTCAQAIEQHTGHNPLTTLYTPDTPNNHLTDTKHQQPLLFALQYAMAQQWLAWGIQPHALIGHSLGELIAATLAEVWTLNDALHLVCLR
;
A
#
# COMPACT_ATOMS: atom_id res chain seq x y z
N GLN A 1 12.85 -12.86 24.39
CA GLN A 1 13.08 -13.35 23.02
C GLN A 1 13.90 -12.38 22.19
N GLN A 2 13.62 -11.07 22.21
CA GLN A 2 14.39 -10.06 21.49
C GLN A 2 15.91 -10.12 21.75
N HIS A 3 16.34 -10.15 23.02
CA HIS A 3 17.78 -10.25 23.35
C HIS A 3 18.46 -11.46 22.70
N ARG A 4 17.81 -12.65 22.71
CA ARG A 4 18.34 -13.86 22.06
C ARG A 4 18.43 -13.71 20.54
N LEU A 5 17.47 -13.03 19.91
CA LEU A 5 17.50 -12.76 18.47
C LEU A 5 18.62 -11.78 18.12
N THR A 6 18.80 -10.72 18.91
CA THR A 6 19.93 -9.79 18.76
C THR A 6 21.26 -10.53 18.86
N THR A 7 21.46 -11.35 19.89
CA THR A 7 22.68 -12.17 20.02
C THR A 7 22.87 -13.13 18.84
N HIS A 8 21.79 -13.71 18.31
CA HIS A 8 21.87 -14.59 17.13
C HIS A 8 22.30 -13.83 15.87
N LEU A 9 21.78 -12.62 15.66
CA LEU A 9 22.17 -11.75 14.55
C LEU A 9 23.65 -11.32 14.63
N ASP A 10 24.17 -11.15 15.85
CA ASP A 10 25.58 -10.79 16.06
C ASP A 10 26.54 -11.98 15.86
N THR A 11 26.05 -13.22 16.02
CA THR A 11 26.88 -14.44 16.04
C THR A 11 26.74 -15.31 14.80
N THR A 12 25.75 -15.07 13.95
CA THR A 12 25.49 -15.88 12.75
C THR A 12 25.30 -15.00 11.52
N HIS A 13 25.75 -15.51 10.36
CA HIS A 13 25.69 -14.79 9.08
C HIS A 13 24.53 -15.28 8.18
N HIS A 14 23.37 -15.59 8.77
CA HIS A 14 22.20 -15.95 7.98
C HIS A 14 21.61 -14.71 7.29
N PRO A 15 21.12 -14.82 6.03
CA PRO A 15 20.43 -13.73 5.37
C PRO A 15 19.21 -13.28 6.18
N LEU A 16 19.07 -11.97 6.39
CA LEU A 16 17.92 -11.40 7.11
C LEU A 16 16.55 -11.84 6.56
N PRO A 17 16.34 -11.95 5.23
CA PRO A 17 15.07 -12.43 4.69
C PRO A 17 14.72 -13.84 5.18
N ASP A 18 15.70 -14.74 5.28
CA ASP A 18 15.49 -16.13 5.73
C ASP A 18 15.14 -16.19 7.21
N ILE A 19 15.80 -15.34 8.03
CA ILE A 19 15.48 -15.18 9.45
C ILE A 19 14.05 -14.64 9.60
N ALA A 20 13.70 -13.58 8.87
CA ALA A 20 12.37 -12.98 8.91
C ALA A 20 11.29 -13.99 8.48
N HIS A 21 11.54 -14.73 7.40
CA HIS A 21 10.65 -15.79 6.93
C HIS A 21 10.44 -16.87 8.00
N THR A 22 11.51 -17.32 8.64
CA THR A 22 11.47 -18.32 9.71
C THR A 22 10.70 -17.82 10.93
N LEU A 23 10.90 -16.56 11.33
CA LEU A 23 10.16 -15.95 12.44
C LEU A 23 8.67 -15.83 12.13
N GLN A 24 8.32 -15.54 10.88
CA GLN A 24 6.93 -15.36 10.46
C GLN A 24 6.18 -16.68 10.32
N THR A 25 6.81 -17.71 9.75
CA THR A 25 6.14 -18.95 9.32
C THR A 25 6.49 -20.18 10.17
N GLY A 26 7.69 -20.21 10.75
CA GLY A 26 8.23 -21.36 11.48
C GLY A 26 8.18 -21.23 13.00
N ARG A 27 7.53 -20.20 13.54
CA ARG A 27 7.41 -19.94 14.99
C ARG A 27 5.96 -19.64 15.37
N HIS A 28 5.60 -19.99 16.60
CA HIS A 28 4.27 -19.70 17.13
C HIS A 28 4.09 -18.21 17.39
N HIS A 29 2.92 -17.69 16.99
CA HIS A 29 2.52 -16.31 17.26
C HIS A 29 1.88 -16.21 18.65
N HIS A 30 2.55 -15.53 19.57
CA HIS A 30 2.04 -15.25 20.92
C HIS A 30 1.32 -13.89 20.99
N PRO A 31 0.56 -13.61 22.08
CA PRO A 31 -0.12 -12.33 22.25
C PRO A 31 0.83 -11.14 22.35
N HIS A 32 1.93 -11.25 23.10
CA HIS A 32 2.96 -10.20 23.12
C HIS A 32 3.85 -10.32 21.89
N ARG A 33 3.86 -9.30 21.05
CA ARG A 33 4.58 -9.27 19.78
C ARG A 33 5.56 -8.11 19.74
N ALA A 34 6.62 -8.30 18.97
CA ALA A 34 7.63 -7.30 18.68
C ALA A 34 7.94 -7.36 17.18
N ALA A 35 8.07 -6.19 16.53
CA ALA A 35 8.41 -6.08 15.13
C ALA A 35 9.54 -5.06 14.93
N VAL A 36 10.45 -5.36 14.00
CA VAL A 36 11.54 -4.47 13.57
C VAL A 36 11.52 -4.41 12.05
N LEU A 37 11.58 -3.21 11.49
CA LEU A 37 11.80 -3.01 10.06
C LEU A 37 13.29 -2.75 9.84
N ALA A 38 13.93 -3.61 9.04
CA ALA A 38 15.38 -3.56 8.82
C ALA A 38 15.74 -4.04 7.42
N ARG A 39 16.74 -3.39 6.81
CA ARG A 39 17.44 -3.84 5.59
C ARG A 39 18.82 -4.40 5.88
N THR A 40 19.37 -4.07 7.06
CA THR A 40 20.70 -4.51 7.50
C THR A 40 20.63 -5.12 8.89
N THR A 41 21.62 -5.96 9.24
CA THR A 41 21.69 -6.61 10.56
C THR A 41 21.78 -5.58 11.68
N THR A 42 22.53 -4.48 11.47
CA THR A 42 22.61 -3.35 12.40
C THR A 42 21.25 -2.67 12.63
N GLU A 43 20.39 -2.59 11.61
CA GLU A 43 19.03 -2.06 11.80
C GLU A 43 18.13 -3.05 12.55
N ALA A 44 18.34 -4.35 12.35
CA ALA A 44 17.55 -5.41 12.97
C ALA A 44 17.77 -5.50 14.50
N THR A 45 18.83 -4.88 15.04
CA THR A 45 19.11 -4.80 16.48
C THR A 45 18.51 -3.57 17.16
N ARG A 46 17.88 -2.65 16.40
CA ARG A 46 17.19 -1.48 16.95
C ARG A 46 16.02 -1.88 17.89
N PRO A 47 15.59 -0.99 18.80
CA PRO A 47 14.42 -1.26 19.63
C PRO A 47 13.20 -1.61 18.79
N ALA A 48 12.60 -2.76 19.08
CA ALA A 48 11.41 -3.23 18.41
C ALA A 48 10.17 -2.43 18.84
N ILE A 49 9.24 -2.25 17.91
CA ILE A 49 7.89 -1.81 18.23
C ILE A 49 7.20 -3.01 18.88
N THR A 50 6.70 -2.83 20.10
CA THR A 50 6.03 -3.89 20.85
C THR A 50 4.54 -3.64 20.92
N GLY A 51 3.77 -4.72 21.04
CA GLY A 51 2.32 -4.63 21.15
C GLY A 51 1.72 -5.91 21.70
N HIS A 52 0.44 -5.84 22.02
CA HIS A 52 -0.37 -6.98 22.41
C HIS A 52 -1.41 -7.27 21.33
N ALA A 53 -1.38 -8.48 20.77
CA ALA A 53 -2.31 -8.93 19.76
C ALA A 53 -3.59 -9.44 20.42
N HIS A 54 -4.73 -8.92 19.96
CA HIS A 54 -6.04 -9.45 20.31
C HIS A 54 -6.39 -10.66 19.44
N PRO A 55 -7.10 -11.66 19.99
CA PRO A 55 -7.67 -12.72 19.17
C PRO A 55 -8.72 -12.13 18.22
N ASN A 56 -8.68 -12.54 16.95
CA ASN A 56 -9.64 -12.16 15.91
C ASN A 56 -9.89 -10.64 15.77
N PRO A 57 -8.84 -9.84 15.46
CA PRO A 57 -9.01 -8.41 15.27
C PRO A 57 -9.91 -8.13 14.06
N ARG A 58 -10.83 -7.17 14.22
CA ARG A 58 -11.59 -6.63 13.09
C ARG A 58 -10.82 -5.48 12.47
N THR A 59 -10.57 -5.58 11.18
CA THR A 59 -9.87 -4.55 10.39
C THR A 59 -10.87 -3.71 9.61
N ALA A 60 -10.66 -2.41 9.51
CA ALA A 60 -11.35 -1.55 8.56
C ALA A 60 -10.33 -0.91 7.63
N PHE A 61 -10.65 -0.78 6.34
CA PHE A 61 -9.87 0.08 5.45
C PHE A 61 -10.54 1.45 5.36
N LEU A 62 -9.75 2.49 5.57
CA LEU A 62 -10.18 3.88 5.55
C LEU A 62 -9.54 4.58 4.35
N PHE A 63 -10.36 5.18 3.50
CA PHE A 63 -9.95 5.88 2.30
C PHE A 63 -10.24 7.37 2.43
N THR A 64 -9.25 8.19 2.10
CA THR A 64 -9.35 9.64 2.21
C THR A 64 -9.70 10.26 0.86
N GLY A 65 -10.56 11.28 0.88
CA GLY A 65 -10.87 12.07 -0.30
C GLY A 65 -9.85 13.16 -0.61
N GLN A 66 -8.90 13.37 0.30
CA GLN A 66 -7.83 14.34 0.20
C GLN A 66 -6.48 13.63 0.32
N GLY A 67 -5.49 14.15 -0.37
CA GLY A 67 -4.11 13.68 -0.34
C GLY A 67 -3.27 14.59 -1.22
N ASN A 68 -1.96 14.65 -0.99
CA ASN A 68 -1.06 15.44 -1.82
C ASN A 68 -0.11 14.46 -2.52
N PRO A 69 -0.44 13.98 -3.74
CA PRO A 69 0.48 13.12 -4.46
C PRO A 69 1.75 13.91 -4.76
N TYR A 70 2.89 13.24 -4.62
CA TYR A 70 4.20 13.82 -4.86
C TYR A 70 4.95 12.96 -5.88
N PRO A 71 5.93 13.54 -6.60
CA PRO A 71 6.72 12.79 -7.57
C PRO A 71 7.31 11.53 -6.92
N THR A 72 7.26 10.41 -7.64
CA THR A 72 7.74 9.09 -7.21
C THR A 72 6.98 8.45 -6.04
N MET A 73 5.81 8.98 -5.65
CA MET A 73 4.96 8.35 -4.63
C MET A 73 4.66 6.88 -4.99
N ALA A 74 4.71 6.02 -3.98
CA ALA A 74 4.52 4.57 -4.11
C ALA A 74 5.47 3.85 -5.09
N ARG A 75 6.57 4.48 -5.55
CA ARG A 75 7.54 3.87 -6.48
C ARG A 75 8.10 2.54 -5.98
N GLY A 76 8.41 2.44 -4.69
CA GLY A 76 8.89 1.19 -4.10
C GLY A 76 7.90 0.04 -4.28
N LEU A 77 6.61 0.25 -4.01
CA LEU A 77 5.56 -0.75 -4.24
C LEU A 77 5.40 -1.06 -5.73
N TYR A 78 5.46 -0.04 -6.59
CA TYR A 78 5.40 -0.24 -8.04
C TYR A 78 6.52 -1.13 -8.56
N ASP A 79 7.74 -0.96 -8.05
CA ASP A 79 8.88 -1.78 -8.48
C ASP A 79 8.84 -3.19 -7.88
N THR A 80 8.47 -3.34 -6.61
CA THR A 80 8.63 -4.62 -5.89
C THR A 80 7.37 -5.50 -5.84
N GLU A 81 6.18 -4.91 -5.95
CA GLU A 81 4.91 -5.62 -5.73
C GLU A 81 4.11 -5.81 -7.03
N PRO A 82 4.03 -7.04 -7.59
CA PRO A 82 3.34 -7.28 -8.85
C PRO A 82 1.85 -6.95 -8.83
N VAL A 83 1.14 -7.21 -7.72
CA VAL A 83 -0.30 -6.93 -7.62
C VAL A 83 -0.56 -5.43 -7.63
N PHE A 84 0.18 -4.67 -6.81
CA PHE A 84 0.13 -3.21 -6.82
C PHE A 84 0.42 -2.66 -8.22
N ARG A 85 1.52 -3.07 -8.85
CA ARG A 85 1.93 -2.61 -10.19
C ARG A 85 0.88 -2.88 -11.25
N THR A 86 0.38 -4.12 -11.33
CA THR A 86 -0.63 -4.51 -12.32
C THR A 86 -1.93 -3.72 -12.10
N THR A 87 -2.39 -3.61 -10.85
CA THR A 87 -3.60 -2.85 -10.52
C THR A 87 -3.45 -1.38 -10.89
N LEU A 88 -2.32 -0.76 -10.54
CA LEU A 88 -2.07 0.64 -10.84
C LEU A 88 -2.02 0.89 -12.35
N ASN A 89 -1.40 -0.02 -13.12
CA ASN A 89 -1.37 0.06 -14.58
C ASN A 89 -2.78 -0.05 -15.19
N THR A 90 -3.62 -0.97 -14.70
CA THR A 90 -5.01 -1.08 -15.12
C THR A 90 -5.78 0.22 -14.87
N CYS A 91 -5.63 0.81 -13.68
CA CYS A 91 -6.25 2.10 -13.37
C CYS A 91 -5.72 3.21 -14.28
N ALA A 92 -4.41 3.29 -14.50
CA ALA A 92 -3.79 4.30 -15.34
C ALA A 92 -4.28 4.23 -16.80
N GLN A 93 -4.43 3.01 -17.34
CA GLN A 93 -4.96 2.79 -18.67
C GLN A 93 -6.41 3.29 -18.80
N ALA A 94 -7.27 2.98 -17.82
CA ALA A 94 -8.64 3.46 -17.82
C ALA A 94 -8.72 5.00 -17.68
N ILE A 95 -7.88 5.61 -16.84
CA ILE A 95 -7.79 7.06 -16.70
C ILE A 95 -7.33 7.71 -18.02
N GLU A 96 -6.33 7.13 -18.69
CA GLU A 96 -5.82 7.62 -19.97
C GLU A 96 -6.90 7.57 -21.05
N GLN A 97 -7.72 6.51 -21.08
CA GLN A 97 -8.86 6.41 -22.00
C GLN A 97 -9.91 7.53 -21.81
N HIS A 98 -10.11 8.01 -20.58
CA HIS A 98 -11.07 9.06 -20.28
C HIS A 98 -10.51 10.48 -20.39
N THR A 99 -9.21 10.65 -20.12
CA THR A 99 -8.59 11.99 -19.99
C THR A 99 -7.60 12.32 -21.11
N GLY A 100 -7.19 11.33 -21.90
CA GLY A 100 -6.12 11.45 -22.89
C GLY A 100 -4.72 11.56 -22.27
N HIS A 101 -4.59 11.41 -20.95
CA HIS A 101 -3.34 11.60 -20.23
C HIS A 101 -3.03 10.42 -19.32
N ASN A 102 -1.81 9.88 -19.42
CA ASN A 102 -1.36 8.80 -18.55
C ASN A 102 -0.90 9.35 -17.18
N PRO A 103 -1.58 9.02 -16.07
CA PRO A 103 -1.25 9.56 -14.75
C PRO A 103 0.13 9.08 -14.23
N LEU A 104 0.67 7.98 -14.75
CA LEU A 104 1.98 7.47 -14.35
C LEU A 104 3.13 8.28 -14.93
N THR A 105 2.94 8.91 -16.09
CA THR A 105 3.93 9.85 -16.64
C THR A 105 4.12 11.01 -15.68
N THR A 106 3.02 11.59 -15.18
CA THR A 106 3.08 12.64 -14.15
C THR A 106 3.72 12.16 -12.85
N LEU A 107 3.44 10.93 -12.45
CA LEU A 107 3.91 10.43 -11.16
C LEU A 107 5.40 10.03 -11.18
N TYR A 108 5.90 9.46 -12.27
CA TYR A 108 7.21 8.82 -12.31
C TYR A 108 8.24 9.47 -13.24
N THR A 109 7.84 10.43 -14.08
CA THR A 109 8.79 11.17 -14.92
C THR A 109 9.16 12.50 -14.27
N PRO A 110 10.45 12.71 -13.89
CA PRO A 110 10.90 13.89 -13.15
C PRO A 110 10.65 15.24 -13.85
N ASP A 111 10.62 15.24 -15.19
CA ASP A 111 10.53 16.44 -16.01
C ASP A 111 9.08 16.83 -16.38
N THR A 112 8.08 16.09 -15.88
CA THR A 112 6.67 16.43 -16.14
C THR A 112 6.30 17.66 -15.32
N PRO A 113 5.64 18.68 -15.91
CA PRO A 113 5.17 19.83 -15.16
C PRO A 113 4.37 19.41 -13.92
N ASN A 114 4.78 19.91 -12.74
CA ASN A 114 4.20 19.54 -11.45
C ASN A 114 2.74 20.04 -11.30
N ASN A 115 2.24 20.83 -12.25
CA ASN A 115 0.89 21.37 -12.27
C ASN A 115 -0.19 20.27 -12.27
N HIS A 116 0.07 19.11 -12.91
CA HIS A 116 -0.87 17.98 -12.93
C HIS A 116 -0.98 17.28 -11.57
N LEU A 117 0.01 17.38 -10.68
CA LEU A 117 -0.12 16.86 -9.31
C LEU A 117 -0.90 17.82 -8.39
N THR A 118 -1.03 19.08 -8.79
CA THR A 118 -1.75 20.13 -8.04
C THR A 118 -3.14 20.43 -8.59
N ASP A 119 -3.43 20.07 -9.84
CA ASP A 119 -4.76 20.23 -10.43
C ASP A 119 -5.66 19.07 -9.98
N THR A 120 -6.73 19.40 -9.26
CA THR A 120 -7.73 18.47 -8.76
C THR A 120 -8.21 17.48 -9.82
N LYS A 121 -8.36 17.90 -11.08
CA LYS A 121 -8.85 17.05 -12.18
C LYS A 121 -7.92 15.88 -12.50
N HIS A 122 -6.62 16.05 -12.29
CA HIS A 122 -5.62 15.01 -12.49
C HIS A 122 -5.26 14.30 -11.19
N GLN A 123 -5.30 15.05 -10.08
CA GLN A 123 -4.99 14.57 -8.75
C GLN A 123 -6.00 13.53 -8.23
N GLN A 124 -7.31 13.75 -8.41
CA GLN A 124 -8.32 12.84 -7.90
C GLN A 124 -8.27 11.44 -8.56
N PRO A 125 -8.23 11.31 -9.90
CA PRO A 125 -8.06 10.00 -10.54
C PRO A 125 -6.77 9.28 -10.09
N LEU A 126 -5.67 10.02 -9.96
CA LEU A 126 -4.40 9.47 -9.49
C LEU A 126 -4.48 8.97 -8.04
N LEU A 127 -5.08 9.76 -7.15
CA LEU A 127 -5.28 9.36 -5.74
C LEU A 127 -6.21 8.16 -5.62
N PHE A 128 -7.24 8.07 -6.46
CA PHE A 128 -8.09 6.89 -6.54
C PHE A 128 -7.27 5.66 -6.91
N ALA A 129 -6.51 5.75 -8.01
CA ALA A 129 -5.72 4.64 -8.53
C ALA A 129 -4.68 4.14 -7.50
N LEU A 130 -3.98 5.06 -6.83
CA LEU A 130 -3.00 4.74 -5.78
C LEU A 130 -3.65 4.03 -4.59
N GLN A 131 -4.73 4.60 -4.04
CA GLN A 131 -5.40 4.04 -2.87
C GLN A 131 -6.05 2.69 -3.18
N TYR A 132 -6.67 2.54 -4.36
CA TYR A 132 -7.24 1.29 -4.82
C TYR A 132 -6.17 0.20 -5.00
N ALA A 133 -5.03 0.54 -5.63
CA ALA A 133 -3.90 -0.39 -5.79
C ALA A 133 -3.29 -0.80 -4.44
N MET A 134 -3.19 0.13 -3.48
CA MET A 134 -2.77 -0.19 -2.11
C MET A 134 -3.74 -1.16 -1.43
N ALA A 135 -5.04 -0.96 -1.58
CA ALA A 135 -6.05 -1.85 -1.02
C ALA A 135 -5.95 -3.27 -1.62
N GLN A 136 -5.81 -3.37 -2.95
CA GLN A 136 -5.60 -4.64 -3.63
C GLN A 136 -4.33 -5.35 -3.13
N GLN A 137 -3.26 -4.60 -2.89
CA GLN A 137 -2.04 -5.16 -2.30
C GLN A 137 -2.26 -5.72 -0.89
N TRP A 138 -2.99 -5.00 -0.03
CA TRP A 138 -3.34 -5.51 1.31
C TRP A 138 -4.20 -6.78 1.25
N LEU A 139 -5.17 -6.83 0.33
CA LEU A 139 -5.98 -8.03 0.10
C LEU A 139 -5.12 -9.20 -0.36
N ALA A 140 -4.16 -8.97 -1.26
CA ALA A 140 -3.23 -10.00 -1.75
C ALA A 140 -2.29 -10.52 -0.66
N TRP A 141 -1.92 -9.70 0.33
CA TRP A 141 -1.22 -10.15 1.54
C TRP A 141 -2.12 -10.86 2.55
N GLY A 142 -3.40 -11.07 2.24
CA GLY A 142 -4.35 -11.81 3.06
C GLY A 142 -5.06 -10.98 4.12
N ILE A 143 -4.95 -9.64 4.08
CA ILE A 143 -5.58 -8.76 5.06
C ILE A 143 -6.96 -8.37 4.54
N GLN A 144 -7.98 -9.02 5.11
CA GLN A 144 -9.37 -8.84 4.73
C GLN A 144 -10.05 -7.78 5.63
N PRO A 145 -10.61 -6.70 5.05
CA PRO A 145 -11.37 -5.73 5.81
C PRO A 145 -12.75 -6.29 6.20
N HIS A 146 -13.18 -5.97 7.42
CA HIS A 146 -14.54 -6.19 7.90
C HIS A 146 -15.44 -4.97 7.65
N ALA A 147 -14.84 -3.84 7.31
CA ALA A 147 -15.52 -2.60 6.97
C ALA A 147 -14.67 -1.80 5.99
N LEU A 148 -15.34 -1.11 5.07
CA LEU A 148 -14.75 -0.15 4.16
C LEU A 148 -15.36 1.21 4.49
N ILE A 149 -14.52 2.20 4.77
CA ILE A 149 -14.95 3.55 5.14
C ILE A 149 -14.26 4.52 4.20
N GLY A 150 -15.02 5.44 3.64
CA GLY A 150 -14.52 6.46 2.74
C GLY A 150 -15.02 7.82 3.14
N HIS A 151 -14.25 8.86 2.79
CA HIS A 151 -14.71 10.25 2.85
C HIS A 151 -14.57 10.89 1.47
N SER A 152 -15.64 11.42 0.89
CA SER A 152 -15.62 12.05 -0.45
C SER A 152 -15.12 11.08 -1.53
N LEU A 153 -14.01 11.36 -2.24
CA LEU A 153 -13.40 10.41 -3.20
C LEU A 153 -13.13 9.03 -2.56
N GLY A 154 -12.84 8.99 -1.25
CA GLY A 154 -12.70 7.74 -0.50
C GLY A 154 -13.93 6.84 -0.55
N GLU A 155 -15.14 7.41 -0.62
CA GLU A 155 -16.38 6.63 -0.70
C GLU A 155 -16.47 5.87 -2.01
N LEU A 156 -15.98 6.45 -3.10
CA LEU A 156 -15.93 5.79 -4.41
C LEU A 156 -14.98 4.60 -4.38
N ILE A 157 -13.82 4.74 -3.74
CA ILE A 157 -12.85 3.65 -3.58
C ILE A 157 -13.46 2.53 -2.74
N ALA A 158 -14.07 2.87 -1.61
CA ALA A 158 -14.75 1.93 -0.73
C ALA A 158 -15.89 1.19 -1.46
N ALA A 159 -16.74 1.90 -2.19
CA ALA A 159 -17.83 1.32 -2.98
C ALA A 159 -17.32 0.39 -4.10
N THR A 160 -16.20 0.75 -4.75
CA THR A 160 -15.57 -0.09 -5.79
C THR A 160 -15.00 -1.38 -5.19
N LEU A 161 -14.34 -1.31 -4.03
CA LEU A 161 -13.84 -2.49 -3.32
C LEU A 161 -14.96 -3.37 -2.75
N ALA A 162 -16.11 -2.76 -2.44
CA ALA A 162 -17.33 -3.46 -2.04
C ALA A 162 -18.12 -4.02 -3.24
N GLU A 163 -17.58 -3.93 -4.47
CA GLU A 163 -18.20 -4.40 -5.71
C GLU A 163 -19.56 -3.75 -6.02
N VAL A 164 -19.85 -2.59 -5.43
CA VAL A 164 -21.05 -1.80 -5.75
C VAL A 164 -20.96 -1.33 -7.20
N TRP A 165 -19.77 -0.89 -7.62
CA TRP A 165 -19.45 -0.45 -8.97
C TRP A 165 -18.28 -1.25 -9.55
N THR A 166 -18.23 -1.37 -10.86
CA THR A 166 -17.02 -1.87 -11.53
C THR A 166 -15.91 -0.83 -11.40
N LEU A 167 -14.65 -1.28 -11.44
CA LEU A 167 -13.49 -0.38 -11.43
C LEU A 167 -13.56 0.67 -12.56
N ASN A 168 -14.00 0.25 -13.75
CA ASN A 168 -14.09 1.12 -14.90
C ASN A 168 -15.15 2.21 -14.73
N ASP A 169 -16.33 1.85 -14.20
CA ASP A 169 -17.40 2.83 -13.94
C ASP A 169 -16.98 3.85 -12.86
N ALA A 170 -16.31 3.38 -11.82
CA ALA A 170 -15.79 4.26 -10.77
C ALA A 170 -14.74 5.23 -11.31
N LEU A 171 -13.77 4.75 -12.08
CA LEU A 171 -12.74 5.59 -12.70
C LEU A 171 -13.34 6.59 -13.69
N HIS A 172 -14.31 6.16 -14.49
CA HIS A 172 -15.02 7.06 -15.39
C HIS A 172 -15.68 8.21 -14.61
N LEU A 173 -16.37 7.91 -13.51
CA LEU A 173 -17.03 8.93 -12.69
C LEU A 173 -16.03 9.88 -12.02
N VAL A 174 -14.87 9.37 -11.57
CA VAL A 174 -13.81 10.21 -10.98
C VAL A 174 -13.17 11.12 -12.03
N CYS A 175 -12.97 10.64 -13.26
CA CYS A 175 -12.41 11.44 -14.35
C CYS A 175 -13.37 12.54 -14.86
N LEU A 176 -14.67 12.41 -14.63
CA LEU A 176 -15.67 13.41 -15.02
C LEU A 176 -15.86 14.54 -13.99
N ARG A 177 -15.37 14.35 -12.76
CA ARG A 177 -15.53 15.32 -11.65
C ARG A 177 -14.40 16.33 -11.61
#